data_AF-A0A6I3T3Y6-F1
#
_entry.id   AF-A0A6I3T3Y6-F1
#
_cell.length_a   1.000
_cell.length_b   1.000
_cell.length_c   1.000
_cell.angle_alpha   90.00
_cell.angle_beta   90.00
_cell.angle_gamma   90.00
#
_symmetry.space_group_name_H-M   'P 1'
#
loop_
_entity.id
_entity.type
_entity.pdbx_description
1 polymer ?
#
loop_
_entity_poly.entity_id
_entity_poly.type
_entity_poly.pdbx_seq_one_letter_code
_entity_poly.pdbx_strand_id
1 'polypeptide(L)'
;MGTIVHNAIVVTSNEGTRISAAAAMARSLGLQVLGPSEAAGHSYQSILVCPDGSKERHERSDLADTKRDTFRSWLASDGDELDWVEVRFGPDTEGAYVLHDAKGRFDNE
;
A
#
# COMPACT_ATOMS: atom_id res chain seq x y z
N MET A 1 -9.73 -21.75 -11.53
CA MET A 1 -9.44 -20.45 -12.18
C MET A 1 -9.32 -19.43 -11.06
N GLY A 2 -8.14 -18.85 -10.84
CA GLY A 2 -7.94 -17.80 -9.84
C GLY A 2 -8.35 -16.44 -10.41
N THR A 3 -8.95 -15.59 -9.59
CA THR A 3 -9.32 -14.22 -9.98
C THR A 3 -8.08 -13.32 -9.93
N ILE A 4 -7.94 -12.45 -10.92
CA ILE A 4 -6.90 -11.44 -11.04
C ILE A 4 -7.39 -10.18 -10.35
N VAL A 5 -6.85 -9.96 -9.15
CA VAL A 5 -7.09 -8.77 -8.35
C VAL A 5 -5.71 -8.18 -8.00
N HIS A 6 -5.57 -6.87 -8.17
CA HIS A 6 -4.37 -6.13 -7.82
C HIS A 6 -4.63 -5.34 -6.55
N ASN A 7 -3.72 -5.44 -5.57
CA ASN A 7 -3.72 -4.58 -4.39
C ASN A 7 -2.40 -3.80 -4.37
N ALA A 8 -2.49 -2.46 -4.35
CA ALA A 8 -1.34 -1.57 -4.23
C ALA A 8 -1.50 -0.65 -3.04
N ILE A 9 -0.39 -0.26 -2.40
CA ILE A 9 -0.41 0.69 -1.28
C ILE A 9 0.41 1.91 -1.69
N VAL A 10 -0.20 3.09 -1.63
CA VAL A 10 0.46 4.38 -1.82
C VAL A 10 0.66 5.02 -0.46
N VAL A 11 1.87 5.52 -0.19
CA VAL A 11 2.18 6.25 1.06
C VAL A 11 2.84 7.57 0.68
N THR A 12 2.45 8.65 1.34
CA THR A 12 2.95 10.00 1.11
C THR A 12 3.19 10.72 2.43
N SER A 13 4.28 11.49 2.51
CA SER A 13 4.58 12.35 3.66
C SER A 13 5.55 13.45 3.24
N ASN A 14 5.55 14.58 3.94
CA ASN A 14 6.57 15.62 3.82
C ASN A 14 7.79 15.37 4.72
N GLU A 15 7.75 14.31 5.54
CA GLU A 15 8.87 13.92 6.40
C GLU A 15 9.71 12.80 5.74
N GLY A 16 10.85 13.20 5.17
CA GLY A 16 11.73 12.31 4.40
C GLY A 16 12.29 11.11 5.19
N THR A 17 12.41 11.21 6.51
CA THR A 17 12.83 10.10 7.39
C THR A 17 11.74 9.04 7.50
N ARG A 18 10.49 9.46 7.66
CA ARG A 18 9.30 8.57 7.75
C ARG A 18 9.03 7.86 6.44
N ILE A 19 9.09 8.56 5.30
CA ILE A 19 8.90 7.91 4.00
C ILE A 19 10.00 6.87 3.72
N SER A 20 11.23 7.15 4.15
CA SER A 20 12.36 6.21 4.04
C SER A 20 12.17 5.00 4.95
N ALA A 21 11.66 5.20 6.17
CA ALA A 21 11.30 4.14 7.09
C ALA A 21 10.18 3.25 6.55
N ALA A 22 9.13 3.84 5.96
CA ALA A 22 8.06 3.10 5.31
C ALA A 22 8.58 2.24 4.15
N ALA A 23 9.47 2.79 3.32
CA ALA A 23 10.10 2.05 2.22
C ALA A 23 10.93 0.87 2.74
N ALA A 24 11.73 1.09 3.78
CA ALA A 24 12.57 0.07 4.40
C ALA A 24 11.73 -1.04 5.04
N MET A 25 10.66 -0.66 5.75
CA MET A 25 9.74 -1.61 6.38
C MET A 25 9.05 -2.50 5.33
N ALA A 26 8.46 -1.91 4.29
CA ALA A 26 7.84 -2.68 3.21
C ALA A 26 8.82 -3.65 2.52
N ARG A 27 10.05 -3.19 2.23
CA ARG A 27 11.11 -4.04 1.68
C ARG A 27 11.52 -5.18 2.62
N SER A 28 11.57 -4.93 3.93
CA SER A 28 11.90 -5.95 4.93
C SER A 28 10.87 -7.09 5.00
N LEU A 29 9.60 -6.78 4.72
CA LEU A 29 8.52 -7.76 4.59
C LEU A 29 8.55 -8.50 3.24
N GLY A 30 9.47 -8.13 2.34
CA GLY A 30 9.59 -8.69 1.01
C GLY A 30 8.51 -8.22 0.04
N LEU A 31 7.94 -7.02 0.27
CA LEU A 31 7.08 -6.34 -0.69
C LEU A 31 7.92 -5.64 -1.76
N GLN A 32 7.38 -5.52 -2.97
CA GLN A 32 8.00 -4.75 -4.06
C GLN A 32 7.66 -3.27 -3.91
N VAL A 33 8.67 -2.40 -3.90
CA VAL A 33 8.51 -0.97 -3.59
C VAL A 33 9.23 -0.11 -4.60
N LEU A 34 8.51 0.83 -5.21
CA LEU A 34 9.09 1.97 -5.92
C LEU A 34 9.18 3.19 -4.99
N GLY A 35 10.30 3.91 -5.05
CA GLY A 35 10.56 5.11 -4.27
C GLY A 35 11.48 4.93 -3.05
N PRO A 36 11.60 5.94 -2.17
CA PRO A 36 10.88 7.21 -2.22
C PRO A 36 11.09 7.98 -3.52
N SER A 37 10.07 8.68 -3.99
CA SER A 37 10.21 9.62 -5.11
C SER A 37 11.19 10.75 -4.76
N GLU A 38 11.60 11.51 -5.77
CA GLU A 38 12.13 12.85 -5.51
C GLU A 38 11.11 13.69 -4.73
N ALA A 39 11.61 14.66 -3.96
CA ALA A 39 10.76 15.57 -3.22
C ALA A 39 10.00 16.49 -4.19
N ALA A 40 8.68 16.49 -4.09
CA ALA A 40 7.80 17.41 -4.78
C ALA A 40 7.62 18.71 -3.96
N GLY A 41 6.67 19.55 -4.36
CA GLY A 41 6.34 20.78 -3.62
C GLY A 41 6.08 20.49 -2.13
N HIS A 42 6.58 21.37 -1.25
CA HIS A 42 6.51 21.22 0.21
C HIS A 42 7.20 19.96 0.77
N SER A 43 8.24 19.47 0.09
CA SER A 43 9.05 18.33 0.53
C SER A 43 8.32 16.99 0.55
N TYR A 44 7.14 16.90 -0.05
CA TYR A 44 6.40 15.64 -0.11
C TYR A 44 7.12 14.62 -0.96
N GLN A 45 7.21 13.40 -0.43
CA GLN A 45 7.74 12.23 -1.10
C GLN A 45 6.72 11.10 -0.99
N SER A 46 6.73 10.21 -1.97
CA SER A 46 5.83 9.07 -1.99
C SER A 46 6.56 7.75 -2.24
N ILE A 47 6.00 6.67 -1.74
CA ILE A 47 6.34 5.30 -2.15
C ILE A 47 5.11 4.60 -2.70
N LEU A 48 5.36 3.64 -3.59
CA LEU A 48 4.35 2.72 -4.09
C LEU A 48 4.78 1.31 -3.74
N VAL A 49 3.97 0.63 -2.92
CA VAL A 49 3.99 -0.83 -2.85
C VAL A 49 3.28 -1.35 -4.09
N CYS A 50 4.03 -1.97 -4.99
CA CYS A 50 3.49 -2.48 -6.24
C CYS A 50 2.51 -3.64 -5.99
N PRO A 51 1.50 -3.81 -6.87
CA PRO A 51 0.77 -5.06 -6.95
C PRO A 51 1.74 -6.23 -7.08
N ASP A 52 1.53 -7.24 -6.25
CA ASP A 52 2.29 -8.48 -6.23
C ASP A 52 1.86 -9.48 -7.31
N GLY A 53 0.83 -9.13 -8.10
CA GLY A 53 0.24 -10.01 -9.11
C GLY A 53 -0.40 -11.26 -8.52
N SER A 54 -0.80 -11.24 -7.23
CA SER A 54 -1.44 -12.38 -6.59
C SER A 54 -2.75 -12.72 -7.32
N LYS A 55 -3.02 -14.02 -7.45
CA LYS A 55 -4.32 -14.52 -7.91
C LYS A 55 -5.05 -15.02 -6.68
N GLU A 56 -6.22 -14.50 -6.37
CA GLU A 56 -6.98 -14.95 -5.19
C GLU A 56 -7.25 -16.46 -5.29
N ARG A 57 -7.30 -17.14 -4.13
CA ARG A 57 -7.49 -18.61 -3.98
C ARG A 57 -6.31 -19.48 -4.41
N HIS A 58 -5.09 -18.97 -4.33
CA HIS A 58 -3.85 -19.75 -4.39
C HIS A 58 -3.07 -19.58 -3.07
N GLU A 59 -2.44 -20.64 -2.56
CA GLU A 59 -1.68 -20.63 -1.29
C GLU A 59 -0.56 -19.56 -1.23
N ARG A 60 -0.07 -19.09 -2.38
CA ARG A 60 0.89 -17.98 -2.47
C ARG A 60 0.28 -16.60 -2.20
N SER A 61 -1.04 -16.50 -2.24
CA SER A 61 -1.78 -15.24 -2.03
C SER A 61 -1.93 -14.94 -0.54
N ASP A 62 -2.16 -15.96 0.29
CA ASP A 62 -2.23 -15.81 1.76
C ASP A 62 -0.95 -15.17 2.34
N LEU A 63 0.22 -15.53 1.79
CA LEU A 63 1.49 -14.97 2.23
C LEU A 63 1.63 -13.48 1.86
N ALA A 64 1.12 -13.11 0.69
CA ALA A 64 1.25 -11.74 0.19
C ALA A 64 0.23 -10.80 0.85
N ASP A 65 -0.98 -11.30 1.13
CA ASP A 65 -1.95 -10.66 2.00
C ASP A 65 -1.36 -10.44 3.39
N THR A 66 -0.80 -11.49 4.01
CA THR A 66 -0.17 -11.37 5.35
C THR A 66 0.91 -10.30 5.40
N LYS A 67 1.72 -10.17 4.35
CA LYS A 67 2.75 -9.11 4.26
C LYS A 67 2.14 -7.72 4.16
N ARG A 68 1.10 -7.54 3.33
CA ARG A 68 0.36 -6.27 3.25
C ARG A 68 -0.29 -5.94 4.58
N ASP A 69 -0.95 -6.89 5.23
CA ASP A 69 -1.60 -6.72 6.53
C ASP A 69 -0.62 -6.27 7.60
N THR A 70 0.56 -6.89 7.63
CA THR A 70 1.65 -6.51 8.53
C THR A 70 2.11 -5.08 8.24
N PHE A 71 2.30 -4.73 6.97
CA PHE A 71 2.72 -3.38 6.59
C PHE A 71 1.66 -2.32 6.92
N ARG A 72 0.38 -2.61 6.65
CA ARG A 72 -0.76 -1.73 6.97
C ARG A 72 -0.88 -1.50 8.47
N SER A 73 -0.70 -2.56 9.27
CA SER A 73 -0.68 -2.46 10.74
C SER A 73 0.47 -1.58 11.23
N TRP A 74 1.64 -1.68 10.60
CA TRP A 74 2.78 -0.81 10.90
C TRP A 74 2.50 0.65 10.53
N LEU A 75 1.95 0.91 9.34
CA LEU A 75 1.56 2.26 8.89
C LEU A 75 0.52 2.87 9.83
N ALA A 76 -0.47 2.11 10.26
CA ALA A 76 -1.50 2.56 11.20
C ALA A 76 -0.94 2.87 12.59
N SER A 77 0.15 2.21 13.00
CA SER A 77 0.82 2.49 14.28
C SER A 77 1.66 3.76 14.28
N ASP A 78 2.07 4.24 13.09
CA ASP A 78 3.00 5.37 12.98
C ASP A 78 2.33 6.74 13.14
N GLY A 79 0.99 6.78 13.20
CA GLY A 79 0.21 8.00 13.45
C GLY A 79 0.25 9.01 12.31
N ASP A 80 -0.41 10.16 12.50
CA ASP A 80 -0.79 11.21 11.52
C ASP A 80 0.30 11.75 10.55
N GLU A 81 1.54 11.27 10.63
CA GLU A 81 2.68 11.72 9.82
C GLU A 81 2.78 11.01 8.45
N LEU A 82 2.04 9.92 8.24
CA LEU A 82 1.95 9.20 6.96
C LEU A 82 0.50 9.17 6.45
N ASP A 83 0.25 9.82 5.32
CA ASP A 83 -0.99 9.62 4.56
C ASP A 83 -0.82 8.39 3.65
N TRP A 84 -1.75 7.45 3.68
CA TRP A 84 -1.68 6.24 2.87
C TRP A 84 -3.05 5.69 2.48
N VAL A 85 -3.06 4.95 1.37
CA VAL A 85 -4.26 4.27 0.86
C VAL A 85 -3.88 2.93 0.25
N GLU A 86 -4.71 1.91 0.47
CA GLU A 86 -4.67 0.66 -0.29
C GLU A 86 -5.76 0.66 -1.36
N VAL A 87 -5.35 0.50 -2.61
CA VAL A 87 -6.25 0.45 -3.77
C VAL A 87 -6.33 -0.97 -4.32
N ARG A 88 -7.55 -1.41 -4.59
CA ARG A 88 -7.87 -2.66 -5.27
C ARG A 88 -8.41 -2.37 -6.67
N PHE A 89 -7.89 -3.06 -7.68
CA PHE A 89 -8.36 -2.94 -9.06
C PHE A 89 -8.00 -4.21 -9.84
N GLY A 90 -8.56 -4.39 -11.04
CA GLY A 90 -8.24 -5.53 -11.88
C GLY A 90 -9.40 -5.93 -12.81
N PRO A 91 -9.17 -6.91 -13.69
CA PRO A 91 -10.21 -7.37 -14.62
C PRO A 91 -11.34 -8.15 -13.93
N ASP A 92 -11.06 -8.74 -12.76
CA ASP A 92 -12.05 -9.51 -11.98
C ASP A 92 -12.64 -8.69 -10.81
N THR A 93 -12.52 -7.37 -10.86
CA THR A 93 -13.17 -6.42 -9.94
C THR A 93 -14.19 -5.59 -10.71
N GLU A 94 -15.35 -5.24 -10.12
CA GLU A 94 -16.36 -4.41 -10.83
C GLU A 94 -15.93 -2.93 -11.00
N GLY A 95 -14.77 -2.56 -10.44
CA GLY A 95 -14.19 -1.23 -10.51
C GLY A 95 -12.88 -1.13 -9.72
N ALA A 96 -12.39 0.09 -9.53
CA ALA A 96 -11.31 0.37 -8.59
C ALA A 96 -11.90 0.78 -7.23
N TYR A 97 -11.33 0.26 -6.15
CA TYR A 97 -11.83 0.48 -4.79
C TYR A 97 -10.69 0.91 -3.87
N VAL A 98 -11.00 1.78 -2.92
CA VAL A 98 -10.16 2.01 -1.75
C VAL A 98 -10.55 1.00 -0.69
N LEU A 99 -9.63 0.11 -0.31
CA LEU A 99 -9.88 -0.89 0.73
C LEU A 99 -9.58 -0.36 2.12
N HIS A 100 -8.54 0.45 2.25
CA HIS A 100 -8.06 1.01 3.50
C HIS A 100 -7.52 2.42 3.24
N ASP A 101 -7.82 3.33 4.17
CA ASP A 101 -7.34 4.71 4.20
C ASP A 101 -6.78 4.96 5.61
N ALA A 102 -5.63 5.64 5.69
CA ALA A 102 -5.03 6.14 6.93
C ALA A 102 -6.04 6.78 7.90
N LYS A 103 -7.08 7.46 7.39
CA LYS A 103 -8.07 8.18 8.20
C LYS A 103 -9.39 7.42 8.41
N GLY A 104 -9.49 6.18 7.92
CA GLY A 104 -10.70 5.37 8.02
C GLY A 104 -11.94 6.00 7.33
N ARG A 105 -11.72 6.95 6.41
CA ARG A 105 -12.80 7.61 5.68
C ARG A 105 -13.17 6.75 4.48
N PHE A 106 -14.30 6.07 4.57
CA PHE A 106 -14.95 5.47 3.41
C PHE A 106 -16.02 6.46 2.95
N ASP A 107 -15.72 7.27 1.96
CA ASP A 107 -16.74 8.07 1.28
C ASP A 107 -17.60 7.10 0.46
N ASN A 108 -18.75 6.71 1.02
CA ASN A 108 -19.87 6.23 0.25
C ASN A 108 -20.65 7.47 -0.23
N GLU A 109 -20.29 8.00 -1.40
CA GLU A 109 -21.18 8.84 -2.20
C GLU A 109 -21.44 8.17 -3.56
#